data_AF-A0A7T0C477-F1
#
_entry.id   AF-A0A7T0C477-F1
#
_cell.length_a   1.000
_cell.length_b   1.000
_cell.length_c   1.000
_cell.angle_alpha   90.00
_cell.angle_beta   90.00
_cell.angle_gamma   90.00
#
_symmetry.space_group_name_H-M   'P 1'
#
loop_
_entity.id
_entity.type
_entity.pdbx_description
1 polymer ?
#
loop_
_entity_poly.entity_id
_entity_poly.type
_entity_poly.pdbx_seq_one_letter_code
_entity_poly.pdbx_strand_id
1 'polypeptide(L)'
;MMAINYSTKIFFGIIIQTIFLGCLNAWALTYEPLPPIPYPADNPPSPEKEALGSALFFDTRLSGNNKVSCSTCHLKEENWTDGKPRAIGIDGQELGRNSPTIWNSGFSRSQFWDGRAASLEEQALMPIQDPFEMNQSLPELIVELSALPEYPPLFEAAYGSPEITA
;
A
#
# COMPACT_ATOMS: atom_id res chain seq x y z
N MET A 1 61.18 -41.33 16.39
CA MET A 1 59.85 -41.96 16.47
C MET A 1 59.14 -41.38 17.69
N MET A 2 58.32 -40.34 17.54
CA MET A 2 57.47 -39.82 18.63
C MET A 2 56.02 -40.09 18.26
N ALA A 3 55.35 -40.88 19.10
CA ALA A 3 53.95 -41.26 18.95
C ALA A 3 53.05 -40.06 19.28
N ILE A 4 52.26 -39.63 18.30
CA ILE A 4 51.24 -38.60 18.47
C ILE A 4 50.04 -39.27 19.16
N ASN A 5 49.72 -38.78 20.35
CA ASN A 5 48.74 -39.36 21.27
C ASN A 5 47.30 -39.07 20.80
N TYR A 6 46.50 -40.12 20.60
CA TYR A 6 45.14 -40.07 20.01
C TYR A 6 44.07 -39.39 20.89
N SER A 7 44.40 -39.03 22.14
CA SER A 7 43.46 -38.49 23.14
C SER A 7 42.97 -37.06 22.83
N THR A 8 43.75 -36.26 22.11
CA THR A 8 43.38 -34.87 21.78
C THR A 8 42.33 -34.74 20.67
N LYS A 9 42.00 -35.82 19.96
CA LYS A 9 41.01 -35.78 18.85
C LYS A 9 39.57 -36.04 19.28
N ILE A 10 39.34 -36.58 20.49
CA ILE A 10 37.98 -36.93 20.94
C ILE A 10 37.31 -35.76 21.67
N PHE A 11 38.07 -34.92 22.38
CA PHE A 11 37.50 -33.77 23.11
C PHE A 11 37.05 -32.61 22.20
N PHE A 12 37.59 -32.48 20.99
CA PHE A 12 37.15 -31.47 20.02
C PHE A 12 35.90 -31.90 19.22
N GLY A 13 35.56 -33.18 19.20
CA GLY A 13 34.40 -33.69 18.44
C GLY A 13 33.05 -33.51 19.15
N ILE A 14 33.04 -33.53 20.49
CA ILE A 14 31.79 -33.52 21.29
C ILE A 14 31.28 -32.09 21.54
N ILE A 15 32.17 -31.09 21.58
CA ILE A 15 31.77 -29.67 21.78
C ILE A 15 31.14 -29.08 20.51
N ILE A 16 31.44 -29.61 19.32
CA ILE A 16 30.86 -29.14 18.05
C ILE A 16 29.42 -29.66 17.85
N GLN A 17 29.06 -30.83 18.41
CA GLN A 17 27.70 -31.36 18.27
C GLN A 17 26.67 -30.71 19.20
N THR A 18 27.07 -30.16 20.35
CA THR A 18 26.13 -29.49 21.28
C THR A 18 25.85 -28.04 20.92
N ILE A 19 26.72 -27.37 20.15
CA ILE A 19 26.45 -26.02 19.63
C ILE A 19 25.45 -26.06 18.46
N PHE A 20 25.40 -27.16 17.71
CA PHE A 20 24.50 -27.27 16.55
C PHE A 20 23.04 -27.62 16.89
N LEU A 21 22.75 -28.18 18.07
CA LEU A 21 21.36 -28.47 18.47
C LEU A 21 20.64 -27.30 19.17
N GLY A 22 21.38 -26.31 19.68
CA GLY A 22 20.83 -25.15 20.38
C GLY A 22 20.39 -23.99 19.48
N CYS A 23 20.92 -23.90 18.25
CA CYS A 23 20.64 -22.78 17.33
C CYS A 23 19.43 -23.01 16.40
N LEU A 24 18.89 -24.22 16.31
CA LEU A 24 17.82 -24.54 15.36
C LEU A 24 16.43 -24.04 15.78
N ASN A 25 16.24 -23.64 17.04
CA ASN A 25 14.91 -23.25 17.56
C ASN A 25 14.72 -21.73 17.77
N ALA A 26 15.73 -20.90 17.51
CA ALA A 26 15.63 -19.44 17.72
C ALA A 26 15.04 -18.67 16.53
N TRP A 27 14.87 -19.31 15.37
CA TRP A 27 14.39 -18.67 14.14
C TRP A 27 12.89 -18.88 13.89
N ALA A 28 12.21 -19.65 14.76
CA ALA A 28 10.86 -20.11 14.50
C ALA A 28 9.74 -19.12 14.95
N LEU A 29 10.05 -17.90 15.41
CA LEU A 29 9.05 -16.94 15.90
C LEU A 29 9.52 -15.48 15.77
N THR A 30 9.60 -14.95 14.55
CA THR A 30 9.84 -13.49 14.36
C THR A 30 8.77 -12.78 13.53
N TYR A 31 7.71 -13.48 13.13
CA TYR A 31 6.58 -12.87 12.43
C TYR A 31 5.33 -13.00 13.28
N GLU A 32 4.86 -11.88 13.80
CA GLU A 32 3.55 -11.75 14.43
C GLU A 32 2.50 -11.45 13.35
N PRO A 33 1.24 -11.87 13.53
CA PRO A 33 0.15 -11.41 12.67
C PRO A 33 0.07 -9.88 12.70
N LEU A 34 -0.40 -9.29 11.60
CA LEU A 34 -0.64 -7.86 11.59
C LEU A 34 -1.61 -7.48 12.73
N PRO A 35 -1.34 -6.40 13.47
CA PRO A 35 -2.27 -5.90 14.46
C PRO A 35 -3.55 -5.39 13.77
N PRO A 36 -4.60 -5.05 14.53
CA PRO A 36 -5.73 -4.30 13.97
C PRO A 36 -5.24 -3.07 13.19
N ILE A 37 -5.89 -2.80 12.06
CA ILE A 37 -5.55 -1.65 11.21
C ILE A 37 -5.66 -0.36 12.05
N PRO A 38 -4.62 0.49 12.07
CA PRO A 38 -4.72 1.79 12.70
C PRO A 38 -5.60 2.71 11.84
N TYR A 39 -6.59 3.34 12.46
CA TYR A 39 -7.40 4.37 11.81
C TYR A 39 -7.16 5.72 12.48
N PRO A 40 -7.09 6.81 11.71
CA PRO A 40 -6.98 8.15 12.28
C PRO A 40 -8.26 8.52 13.05
N ALA A 41 -8.11 9.28 14.14
CA ALA A 41 -9.21 9.54 15.07
C ALA A 41 -10.31 10.43 14.47
N ASP A 42 -9.94 11.29 13.52
CA ASP A 42 -10.81 12.18 12.76
C ASP A 42 -11.45 11.51 11.54
N ASN A 43 -10.98 10.32 11.13
CA ASN A 43 -11.58 9.53 10.06
C ASN A 43 -11.73 8.05 10.46
N PRO A 44 -12.65 7.74 11.40
CA PRO A 44 -12.95 6.36 11.78
C PRO A 44 -13.61 5.59 10.62
N PRO A 45 -13.41 4.26 10.52
CA PRO A 45 -13.96 3.45 9.45
C PRO A 45 -15.47 3.21 9.64
N SER A 46 -16.18 3.05 8.54
CA SER A 46 -17.55 2.53 8.52
C SER A 46 -17.82 1.80 7.20
N PRO A 47 -18.81 0.89 7.14
CA PRO A 47 -19.20 0.23 5.89
C PRO A 47 -19.56 1.21 4.76
N GLU A 48 -20.14 2.36 5.10
CA GLU A 48 -20.52 3.41 4.15
C GLU A 48 -19.29 4.11 3.57
N LYS A 49 -18.28 4.39 4.41
CA LYS A 49 -16.99 4.94 3.95
C LYS A 49 -16.22 3.94 3.10
N GLU A 50 -16.25 2.66 3.45
CA GLU A 50 -15.65 1.60 2.63
C GLU A 50 -16.34 1.50 1.26
N ALA A 51 -17.67 1.60 1.22
CA ALA A 51 -18.43 1.59 -0.02
C ALA A 51 -18.12 2.81 -0.91
N LEU A 52 -18.08 4.01 -0.33
CA LEU A 52 -17.69 5.23 -1.05
C LEU A 52 -16.24 5.14 -1.56
N GLY A 53 -15.30 4.74 -0.70
CA GLY A 53 -13.90 4.58 -1.08
C GLY A 53 -13.71 3.55 -2.18
N SER A 54 -14.43 2.43 -2.13
CA SER A 54 -14.45 1.43 -3.20
C SER A 54 -14.98 2.01 -4.52
N ALA A 55 -16.11 2.72 -4.50
CA ALA A 55 -16.65 3.37 -5.69
C ALA A 55 -15.62 4.30 -6.34
N LEU A 56 -15.00 5.18 -5.56
CA LEU A 56 -13.96 6.11 -6.03
C LEU A 56 -12.73 5.37 -6.57
N PHE A 57 -12.23 4.35 -5.88
CA PHE A 57 -11.01 3.62 -6.26
C PHE A 57 -11.06 3.03 -7.69
N PHE A 58 -12.26 2.63 -8.13
CA PHE A 58 -12.49 2.03 -9.45
C PHE A 58 -13.08 3.01 -10.48
N ASP A 59 -13.39 4.26 -10.10
CA ASP A 59 -14.01 5.23 -11.01
C ASP A 59 -12.97 5.94 -11.86
N THR A 60 -13.05 5.78 -13.18
CA THR A 60 -12.11 6.44 -14.10
C THR A 60 -12.37 7.92 -14.24
N ARG A 61 -13.53 8.43 -13.80
CA ARG A 61 -13.84 9.88 -13.80
C ARG A 61 -13.05 10.67 -12.76
N LEU A 62 -12.23 9.98 -11.95
CA LEU A 62 -11.23 10.65 -11.12
C LEU A 62 -10.08 11.25 -11.94
N SER A 63 -9.82 10.78 -13.18
CA SER A 63 -8.77 11.34 -14.03
C SER A 63 -9.31 12.38 -15.00
N GLY A 64 -8.50 13.38 -15.37
CA GLY A 64 -8.94 14.47 -16.26
C GLY A 64 -9.28 14.03 -17.68
N ASN A 65 -8.94 12.79 -18.07
CA ASN A 65 -9.34 12.20 -19.34
C ASN A 65 -10.42 11.10 -19.22
N ASN A 66 -10.95 10.89 -18.01
CA ASN A 66 -11.97 9.91 -17.65
C ASN A 66 -11.64 8.44 -18.00
N LYS A 67 -10.34 8.09 -18.05
CA LYS A 67 -9.84 6.74 -18.45
C LYS A 67 -8.96 6.06 -17.41
N VAL A 68 -8.52 6.76 -16.38
CA VAL A 68 -7.59 6.24 -15.36
C VAL A 68 -8.26 6.31 -14.00
N SER A 69 -8.16 5.24 -13.23
CA SER A 69 -8.58 5.17 -11.83
C SER A 69 -7.41 4.66 -10.99
N CYS A 70 -7.55 4.63 -9.66
CA CYS A 70 -6.56 3.99 -8.79
C CYS A 70 -6.31 2.53 -9.21
N SER A 71 -7.38 1.81 -9.58
CA SER A 71 -7.31 0.42 -10.02
C SER A 71 -6.59 0.20 -11.34
N THR A 72 -6.36 1.25 -12.14
CA THR A 72 -5.60 1.14 -13.40
C THR A 72 -4.13 0.81 -13.15
N CYS A 73 -3.55 1.34 -12.07
CA CYS A 73 -2.15 1.12 -11.69
C CYS A 73 -2.00 0.18 -10.48
N HIS A 74 -3.08 -0.09 -9.75
CA HIS A 74 -3.11 -1.01 -8.62
C HIS A 74 -4.04 -2.19 -8.95
N LEU A 75 -3.56 -3.06 -9.84
CA LEU A 75 -4.30 -4.19 -10.41
C LEU A 75 -4.36 -5.35 -9.41
N LYS A 76 -5.56 -5.84 -9.13
CA LYS A 76 -5.77 -6.97 -8.20
C LYS A 76 -4.98 -8.22 -8.63
N GLU A 77 -4.93 -8.49 -9.93
CA GLU A 77 -4.25 -9.64 -10.53
C GLU A 77 -2.73 -9.58 -10.35
N GLU A 78 -2.19 -8.36 -10.20
CA GLU A 78 -0.77 -8.08 -10.01
C GLU A 78 -0.46 -7.70 -8.55
N ASN A 79 -1.18 -8.30 -7.60
CA ASN A 79 -1.03 -8.05 -6.16
C ASN A 79 -1.19 -6.57 -5.78
N TRP A 80 -2.12 -5.89 -6.44
CA TRP A 80 -2.38 -4.46 -6.34
C TRP A 80 -1.19 -3.56 -6.68
N THR A 81 -0.33 -4.04 -7.58
CA THR A 81 0.65 -3.24 -8.33
C THR A 81 0.23 -3.19 -9.79
N ASP A 82 1.06 -2.66 -10.68
CA ASP A 82 0.86 -2.75 -12.13
C ASP A 82 1.71 -3.86 -12.78
N GLY A 83 2.51 -4.58 -11.99
CA GLY A 83 3.44 -5.61 -12.45
C GLY A 83 4.62 -5.08 -13.27
N LYS A 84 4.87 -3.77 -13.29
CA LYS A 84 5.89 -3.14 -14.16
C LYS A 84 7.10 -2.64 -13.37
N PRO A 85 8.30 -2.62 -13.98
CA PRO A 85 9.47 -1.97 -13.39
C PRO A 85 9.27 -0.46 -13.19
N ARG A 86 8.46 0.16 -14.06
CA ARG A 86 8.05 1.57 -14.00
C ARG A 86 6.63 1.70 -14.49
N ALA A 87 5.86 2.55 -13.84
CA ALA A 87 4.45 2.76 -14.13
C ALA A 87 4.24 3.45 -15.48
N ILE A 88 3.05 3.30 -16.03
CA ILE A 88 2.62 3.96 -17.26
C ILE A 88 1.61 5.03 -16.90
N GLY A 89 1.92 6.27 -17.29
CA GLY A 89 1.11 7.43 -17.03
C GLY A 89 -0.14 7.53 -17.90
N ILE A 90 -0.94 8.56 -17.62
CA ILE A 90 -2.25 8.82 -18.23
C ILE A 90 -2.23 8.87 -19.77
N ASP A 91 -1.13 9.32 -20.37
CA ASP A 91 -0.96 9.46 -21.82
C ASP A 91 -0.03 8.38 -22.42
N GLY A 92 0.26 7.32 -21.65
CA GLY A 92 1.07 6.18 -22.09
C GLY A 92 2.58 6.36 -21.95
N GLN A 93 3.03 7.48 -21.39
CA GLN A 93 4.43 7.72 -21.05
C GLN A 93 4.87 6.87 -19.86
N GLU A 94 6.14 6.46 -19.84
CA GLU A 94 6.72 5.77 -18.69
C GLU A 94 7.06 6.76 -17.57
N LEU A 95 6.70 6.41 -16.33
CA LEU A 95 6.94 7.22 -15.13
C LEU A 95 8.28 6.89 -14.46
N GLY A 96 8.67 7.66 -13.44
CA GLY A 96 9.97 7.52 -12.78
C GLY A 96 10.09 6.38 -11.76
N ARG A 97 8.98 5.74 -11.38
CA ARG A 97 8.87 4.71 -10.34
C ARG A 97 7.83 3.66 -10.75
N ASN A 98 7.90 2.47 -10.15
CA ASN A 98 6.81 1.50 -10.22
C ASN A 98 5.67 1.88 -9.27
N SER A 99 4.47 1.39 -9.56
CA SER A 99 3.34 1.47 -8.63
C SER A 99 3.59 0.54 -7.43
N PRO A 100 3.68 1.08 -6.19
CA PRO A 100 3.80 0.23 -5.01
C PRO A 100 2.52 -0.59 -4.80
N THR A 101 2.60 -1.70 -4.07
CA THR A 101 1.37 -2.41 -3.68
C THR A 101 0.60 -1.58 -2.67
N ILE A 102 -0.73 -1.58 -2.74
CA ILE A 102 -1.58 -1.01 -1.69
C ILE A 102 -1.86 -1.98 -0.55
N TRP A 103 -1.45 -3.25 -0.67
CA TRP A 103 -1.55 -4.20 0.45
C TRP A 103 -0.81 -3.64 1.68
N ASN A 104 -1.50 -3.64 2.81
CA ASN A 104 -0.97 -3.21 4.10
C ASN A 104 -0.51 -1.75 4.15
N SER A 105 -0.86 -0.92 3.16
CA SER A 105 -0.52 0.51 3.11
C SER A 105 -1.04 1.30 4.33
N GLY A 106 -2.14 0.85 4.93
CA GLY A 106 -2.66 1.39 6.20
C GLY A 106 -1.73 1.22 7.41
N PHE A 107 -0.71 0.36 7.34
CA PHE A 107 0.31 0.22 8.39
C PHE A 107 1.58 1.05 8.12
N SER A 108 1.70 1.65 6.94
CA SER A 108 2.86 2.47 6.57
C SER A 108 2.85 3.80 7.33
N ARG A 109 4.02 4.18 7.87
CA ARG A 109 4.19 5.45 8.59
C ARG A 109 4.30 6.67 7.67
N SER A 110 4.69 6.43 6.43
CA SER A 110 4.83 7.42 5.36
C SER A 110 4.47 6.74 4.05
N GLN A 111 3.95 7.52 3.11
CA GLN A 111 3.53 7.03 1.80
C GLN A 111 4.46 7.55 0.70
N PHE A 112 4.32 6.98 -0.50
CA PHE A 112 5.27 7.07 -1.62
C PHE A 112 6.64 6.44 -1.35
N TRP A 113 7.35 6.13 -2.44
CA TRP A 113 8.71 5.60 -2.41
C TRP A 113 9.73 6.52 -1.73
N ASP A 114 9.51 7.83 -1.78
CA ASP A 114 10.35 8.87 -1.18
C ASP A 114 9.83 9.33 0.19
N GLY A 115 8.71 8.78 0.68
CA GLY A 115 8.16 9.06 2.00
C GLY A 115 7.55 10.46 2.15
N ARG A 116 7.29 11.18 1.05
CA ARG A 116 6.90 12.60 1.10
C ARG A 116 5.51 12.88 1.66
N ALA A 117 4.61 11.90 1.64
CA ALA A 117 3.26 12.04 2.20
C ALA A 117 3.18 11.37 3.57
N ALA A 118 2.61 12.07 4.54
CA ALA A 118 2.55 11.61 5.93
C ALA A 118 1.35 10.68 6.20
N SER A 119 0.31 10.72 5.37
CA SER A 119 -0.89 9.91 5.52
C SER A 119 -1.41 9.36 4.18
N LEU A 120 -2.36 8.42 4.26
CA LEU A 120 -3.05 7.90 3.07
C LEU A 120 -3.95 8.96 2.43
N GLU A 121 -4.60 9.78 3.24
CA GLU A 121 -5.46 10.88 2.80
C GLU A 121 -4.66 11.90 1.97
N GLU A 122 -3.50 12.30 2.47
CA GLU A 122 -2.59 13.20 1.74
C GLU A 122 -2.08 12.52 0.46
N GLN A 123 -1.69 11.24 0.55
CA GLN A 123 -1.19 10.50 -0.60
C GLN A 123 -2.23 10.38 -1.70
N ALA A 124 -3.49 10.08 -1.38
CA ALA A 124 -4.54 9.83 -2.37
C ALA A 124 -4.82 11.04 -3.27
N LEU A 125 -4.71 12.26 -2.73
CA LEU A 125 -4.94 13.50 -3.48
C LEU A 125 -3.82 13.83 -4.48
N MET A 126 -2.60 13.33 -4.26
CA MET A 126 -1.44 13.70 -5.06
C MET A 126 -1.46 13.08 -6.48
N PRO A 127 -1.70 11.76 -6.69
CA PRO A 127 -1.81 11.18 -8.03
C PRO A 127 -2.96 11.75 -8.85
N ILE A 128 -4.08 12.10 -8.19
CA ILE A 128 -5.23 12.77 -8.83
C ILE A 128 -4.75 14.04 -9.55
N GLN A 129 -3.92 14.84 -8.87
CA GLN A 129 -3.42 16.12 -9.38
C GLN A 129 -2.16 16.02 -10.25
N ASP A 130 -1.42 14.92 -10.17
CA ASP A 130 -0.18 14.77 -10.93
C ASP A 130 -0.49 14.71 -12.44
N PRO A 131 0.12 15.58 -13.26
CA PRO A 131 -0.20 15.70 -14.69
C PRO A 131 0.19 14.47 -15.51
N PHE A 132 1.01 13.57 -14.95
CA PHE A 132 1.43 12.35 -15.60
C PHE A 132 0.71 11.10 -15.07
N GLU A 133 0.06 11.16 -13.90
CA GLU A 133 -0.70 10.05 -13.33
C GLU A 133 -2.19 10.11 -13.65
N MET A 134 -2.90 11.15 -13.19
CA MET A 134 -4.36 11.29 -13.41
C MET A 134 -4.79 12.66 -13.93
N ASN A 135 -3.92 13.68 -13.87
CA ASN A 135 -4.08 14.99 -14.49
C ASN A 135 -5.46 15.63 -14.26
N GLN A 136 -5.93 15.66 -13.02
CA GLN A 136 -7.22 16.20 -12.61
C GLN A 136 -7.07 17.31 -11.58
N SER A 137 -7.84 18.38 -11.73
CA SER A 137 -7.95 19.48 -10.78
C SER A 137 -8.97 19.10 -9.69
N LEU A 138 -8.61 19.20 -8.40
CA LEU A 138 -9.54 18.87 -7.30
C LEU A 138 -10.81 19.73 -7.32
N PRO A 139 -10.77 21.06 -7.51
CA PRO A 139 -11.98 21.85 -7.66
C PRO A 139 -12.87 21.42 -8.82
N GLU A 140 -12.29 21.03 -9.97
CA GLU A 140 -13.06 20.56 -11.12
C GLU A 140 -13.67 19.19 -10.84
N LEU A 141 -12.91 18.29 -10.21
CA LEU A 141 -13.37 16.98 -9.79
C LEU A 141 -14.53 17.06 -8.80
N ILE A 142 -14.48 17.97 -7.82
CA ILE A 142 -15.58 18.19 -6.88
C ILE A 142 -16.86 18.56 -7.64
N VAL A 143 -16.77 19.44 -8.64
CA VAL A 143 -17.91 19.83 -9.48
C VAL A 143 -18.41 18.64 -10.30
N GLU A 144 -17.51 17.85 -10.90
CA GLU A 144 -17.84 16.67 -11.68
C GLU A 144 -18.57 15.62 -10.82
N LEU A 145 -18.00 15.23 -9.68
CA LEU A 145 -18.60 14.25 -8.76
C LEU A 145 -19.93 14.74 -8.20
N SER A 146 -20.05 16.04 -7.89
CA SER A 146 -21.31 16.61 -7.37
C SER A 146 -22.44 16.59 -8.41
N ALA A 147 -22.10 16.59 -9.70
CA ALA A 147 -23.07 16.51 -10.79
C ALA A 147 -23.52 15.07 -11.10
N LEU A 148 -22.80 14.06 -10.57
CA LEU A 148 -23.13 12.65 -10.76
C LEU A 148 -24.15 12.20 -9.71
N PRO A 149 -25.34 11.71 -10.12
CA PRO A 149 -26.42 11.40 -9.17
C PRO A 149 -26.08 10.30 -8.16
N GLU A 150 -25.06 9.49 -8.43
CA GLU A 150 -24.58 8.43 -7.55
C GLU A 150 -23.76 8.91 -6.34
N TYR A 151 -23.03 10.03 -6.43
CA TYR A 151 -22.05 10.40 -5.40
C TYR A 151 -22.63 11.14 -4.19
N PRO A 152 -23.49 12.16 -4.34
CA PRO A 152 -24.06 12.85 -3.18
C PRO A 152 -24.72 11.90 -2.16
N PRO A 153 -25.50 10.88 -2.56
CA PRO A 153 -26.03 9.89 -1.60
C PRO A 153 -24.94 9.05 -0.92
N LEU A 154 -23.84 8.71 -1.61
CA LEU A 154 -22.72 7.96 -1.02
C LEU A 154 -21.95 8.81 -0.01
N PHE A 155 -21.74 10.10 -0.30
CA PHE A 155 -21.14 11.05 0.64
C PHE A 155 -22.03 11.27 1.86
N GLU A 156 -23.34 11.41 1.67
CA GLU A 156 -24.27 11.56 2.78
C GLU A 156 -24.29 10.33 3.69
N ALA A 157 -24.24 9.12 3.12
CA ALA A 157 -24.11 7.89 3.91
C ALA A 157 -22.78 7.81 4.68
N ALA A 158 -21.67 8.24 4.07
CA ALA A 158 -20.33 8.11 4.64
C ALA A 158 -19.98 9.21 5.67
N TYR A 159 -20.47 10.44 5.47
CA TYR A 159 -20.06 11.63 6.21
C TYR A 159 -21.24 12.44 6.78
N GLY A 160 -22.49 12.05 6.51
CA GLY A 160 -23.69 12.74 6.98
C GLY A 160 -24.02 14.03 6.24
N SER A 161 -23.34 14.29 5.11
CA SER A 161 -23.60 15.42 4.22
C SER A 161 -23.45 14.99 2.76
N PRO A 162 -24.33 15.40 1.84
CA PRO A 162 -24.17 15.14 0.41
C PRO A 162 -23.11 16.04 -0.24
N GLU A 163 -22.61 17.06 0.49
CA GLU A 163 -21.57 17.96 0.01
C GLU A 163 -20.22 17.23 -0.12
N ILE A 164 -19.59 17.39 -1.28
CA ILE A 164 -18.29 16.79 -1.59
C ILE A 164 -17.19 17.83 -1.37
N THR A 165 -16.21 17.50 -0.55
CA THR A 165 -15.02 18.32 -0.30
C THR A 165 -13.75 17.50 -0.53
N ALA A 166 -12.64 18.18 -0.83
CA ALA A 166 -11.31 17.59 -0.85
C ALA A 166 -10.67 17.59 0.55
#